data_AF-A0A7V3QXJ7-F1
#
_entry.id   AF-A0A7V3QXJ7-F1
#
_cell.length_a   1.000
_cell.length_b   1.000
_cell.length_c   1.000
_cell.angle_alpha   90.00
_cell.angle_beta   90.00
_cell.angle_gamma   90.00
#
_symmetry.space_group_name_H-M   'P 1'
#
loop_
_entity.id
_entity.type
_entity.pdbx_description
1 polymer ?
#
loop_
_entity_poly.entity_id
_entity_poly.type
_entity_poly.pdbx_seq_one_letter_code
_entity_poly.pdbx_strand_id
1 'polypeptide(L)'
;MDLKNTFETYLNAPYAESLAKDFEAAVAALGQEPLPVGSLQEALGAIVSARSHMAFARKAGLFLSAVRRRLPADQILDLSVLDEVLLDCVGVFGRNFDLTVKGNLGAFTGAFMESGTLIVEGDTGDLAGTGMKGGTLHVKGLAENNLGRAMTGGEILVERNAYDLIGNSMVGGRIVVRGNAGYSAGYRMMGGIIDIRDLAWDQAGEEMVGGRIQIGGHIGRELGLAMAGGELALNEKNEGAQRTKASGGKLVIFKKGKKTA
;
A
#
# COMPACT_ATOMS: atom_id res chain seq x y z
N MET A 1 31.84 5.89 0.62
CA MET A 1 30.78 6.34 -0.29
C MET A 1 30.09 7.61 0.23
N ASP A 2 29.88 8.62 -0.60
CA ASP A 2 29.15 9.86 -0.27
C ASP A 2 27.70 9.79 -0.79
N LEU A 3 26.73 9.58 0.11
CA LEU A 3 25.32 9.45 -0.24
C LEU A 3 24.75 10.70 -0.92
N LYS A 4 25.29 11.88 -0.65
CA LYS A 4 24.85 13.11 -1.28
C LYS A 4 25.19 13.11 -2.76
N ASN A 5 26.47 12.91 -3.10
CA ASN A 5 26.90 12.86 -4.50
C ASN A 5 26.21 11.72 -5.26
N THR A 6 26.01 10.57 -4.61
CA THR A 6 25.27 9.46 -5.22
C THR A 6 23.82 9.83 -5.52
N PHE A 7 23.11 10.43 -4.56
CA PHE A 7 21.73 10.85 -4.79
C PHE A 7 21.65 11.92 -5.87
N GLU A 8 22.53 12.92 -5.88
CA GLU A 8 22.58 13.95 -6.92
C GLU A 8 22.81 13.35 -8.31
N THR A 9 23.68 12.35 -8.42
CA THR A 9 23.91 11.64 -9.69
C THR A 9 22.64 10.93 -10.17
N TYR A 10 21.96 10.22 -9.27
CA TYR A 10 20.70 9.53 -9.59
C TYR A 10 19.54 10.49 -9.89
N LEU A 11 19.46 11.61 -9.16
CA LEU A 11 18.42 12.61 -9.28
C LEU A 11 18.41 13.22 -10.68
N ASN A 12 19.59 13.45 -11.24
CA ASN A 12 19.79 14.00 -12.59
C ASN A 12 19.75 12.95 -13.71
N ALA A 13 19.70 11.66 -13.38
CA ALA A 13 19.56 10.61 -14.40
C ALA A 13 18.20 10.70 -15.12
N PRO A 14 18.13 10.46 -16.44
CA PRO A 14 16.87 10.47 -17.18
C PRO A 14 15.84 9.52 -16.55
N TYR A 15 14.56 9.86 -16.69
CA TYR A 15 13.51 8.92 -16.37
C TYR A 15 13.54 7.73 -17.32
N ALA A 16 13.47 6.54 -16.73
CA ALA A 16 13.30 5.34 -17.51
C ALA A 16 11.83 5.12 -17.89
N GLU A 17 11.62 4.28 -18.91
CA GLU A 17 10.29 3.91 -19.39
C GLU A 17 9.47 3.12 -18.35
N SER A 18 10.11 2.57 -17.31
CA SER A 18 9.43 1.77 -16.29
C SER A 18 9.99 1.99 -14.89
N LEU A 19 9.14 1.78 -13.88
CA LEU A 19 9.50 1.86 -12.46
C LEU A 19 10.66 0.93 -12.10
N ALA A 20 10.69 -0.26 -12.69
CA ALA A 20 11.78 -1.22 -12.50
C ALA A 20 13.11 -0.67 -13.00
N LYS A 21 13.14 -0.07 -14.20
CA LYS A 21 14.37 0.53 -14.73
C LYS A 21 14.84 1.72 -13.88
N ASP A 22 13.93 2.55 -13.37
CA ASP A 22 14.29 3.66 -12.46
C ASP A 22 14.85 3.15 -11.12
N PHE A 23 14.29 2.06 -10.60
CA PHE A 23 14.79 1.43 -9.38
C PHE A 23 16.18 0.82 -9.58
N GLU A 24 16.40 0.09 -10.68
CA GLU A 24 17.72 -0.44 -11.03
C GLU A 24 18.75 0.68 -11.21
N ALA A 25 18.36 1.83 -11.77
CA ALA A 25 19.23 3.00 -11.84
C ALA A 25 19.59 3.55 -10.45
N ALA A 26 18.65 3.53 -9.49
CA ALA A 26 18.94 3.91 -8.10
C ALA A 26 19.93 2.93 -7.44
N VAL A 27 19.73 1.63 -7.63
CA VAL A 27 20.64 0.58 -7.15
C VAL A 27 22.03 0.73 -7.79
N ALA A 28 22.10 0.97 -9.09
CA ALA A 28 23.35 1.15 -9.81
C ALA A 28 24.14 2.37 -9.30
N ALA A 29 23.45 3.48 -9.00
CA ALA A 29 24.08 4.66 -8.42
C ALA A 29 24.74 4.36 -7.06
N LEU A 30 24.17 3.44 -6.26
CA LEU A 30 24.71 3.08 -4.97
C LEU A 30 26.02 2.26 -5.03
N GLY A 31 26.36 1.68 -6.18
CA GLY A 31 27.53 0.82 -6.32
C GLY A 31 27.49 -0.41 -5.38
N GLN A 32 28.66 -0.99 -5.11
CA GLN A 32 28.79 -2.27 -4.36
C GLN A 32 29.40 -2.13 -2.96
N GLU A 33 29.90 -0.94 -2.57
CA GLU A 33 30.58 -0.73 -1.28
C GLU A 33 29.62 -0.67 -0.08
N PRO A 34 29.82 -1.45 1.00
CA PRO A 34 28.93 -1.45 2.17
C PRO A 34 28.62 -0.05 2.69
N LEU A 35 27.35 0.22 3.03
CA LEU A 35 26.96 1.50 3.63
C LEU A 35 27.28 1.51 5.13
N PRO A 36 27.71 2.67 5.68
CA PRO A 36 27.91 2.80 7.11
C PRO A 36 26.60 2.64 7.89
N VAL A 37 26.70 2.23 9.16
CA VAL A 37 25.55 2.10 10.07
C VAL A 37 24.94 3.49 10.30
N GLY A 38 23.61 3.61 10.25
CA GLY A 38 22.90 4.89 10.44
C GLY A 38 22.68 5.72 9.16
N SER A 39 23.09 5.22 8.00
CA SER A 39 23.10 6.01 6.76
C SER A 39 21.71 6.32 6.16
N LEU A 40 20.62 5.85 6.75
CA LEU A 40 19.27 6.15 6.21
C LEU A 40 18.87 7.60 6.48
N GLN A 41 19.15 8.11 7.67
CA GLN A 41 18.90 9.52 7.98
C GLN A 41 19.89 10.44 7.28
N GLU A 42 21.13 9.97 7.03
CA GLU A 42 22.10 10.68 6.20
C GLU A 42 21.65 10.75 4.73
N ALA A 43 21.10 9.66 4.18
CA ALA A 43 20.48 9.66 2.86
C ALA A 43 19.33 10.68 2.79
N LEU A 44 18.51 10.77 3.84
CA LEU A 44 17.48 11.79 3.91
C LEU A 44 18.05 13.20 3.96
N GLY A 45 19.11 13.43 4.75
CA GLY A 45 19.82 14.71 4.79
C GLY A 45 20.38 15.12 3.41
N ALA A 46 20.94 14.17 2.66
CA ALA A 46 21.35 14.38 1.28
C ALA A 46 20.18 14.79 0.38
N ILE A 47 19.05 14.10 0.51
CA ILE A 47 17.84 14.32 -0.27
C ILE A 47 17.26 15.73 -0.05
N VAL A 48 17.18 16.20 1.21
CA VAL A 48 16.61 17.52 1.57
C VAL A 48 17.20 18.66 0.74
N SER A 49 18.49 18.60 0.41
CA SER A 49 19.20 19.65 -0.33
C SER A 49 18.72 19.85 -1.78
N ALA A 50 18.02 18.85 -2.35
CA ALA A 50 17.58 18.86 -3.74
C ALA A 50 16.05 18.84 -3.91
N ARG A 51 15.30 19.22 -2.86
CA ARG A 51 13.83 19.18 -2.80
C ARG A 51 13.07 19.96 -3.87
N SER A 52 13.71 20.94 -4.52
CA SER A 52 13.12 21.75 -5.59
C SER A 52 13.11 21.06 -6.96
N HIS A 53 13.68 19.86 -7.07
CA HIS A 53 13.73 19.14 -8.34
C HIS A 53 12.35 18.58 -8.72
N MET A 54 11.95 18.73 -9.99
CA MET A 54 10.61 18.31 -10.45
C MET A 54 10.36 16.80 -10.27
N ALA A 55 11.42 15.98 -10.33
CA ALA A 55 11.37 14.53 -10.16
C ALA A 55 11.55 14.04 -8.72
N PHE A 56 11.60 14.98 -7.77
CA PHE A 56 12.13 14.74 -6.44
C PHE A 56 11.44 13.59 -5.70
N ALA A 57 10.12 13.66 -5.54
CA ALA A 57 9.35 12.72 -4.70
C ALA A 57 9.62 11.25 -5.07
N ARG A 58 9.40 10.89 -6.34
CA ARG A 58 9.62 9.54 -6.87
C ARG A 58 11.08 9.10 -6.78
N LYS A 59 12.02 9.93 -7.22
CA LYS A 59 13.44 9.54 -7.20
C LYS A 59 13.95 9.41 -5.77
N ALA A 60 13.58 10.31 -4.86
CA ALA A 60 13.95 10.21 -3.46
C ALA A 60 13.45 8.90 -2.81
N GLY A 61 12.18 8.52 -3.01
CA GLY A 61 11.68 7.28 -2.42
C GLY A 61 12.22 6.01 -3.08
N LEU A 62 12.48 6.01 -4.41
CA LEU A 62 13.20 4.90 -5.06
C LEU A 62 14.63 4.76 -4.54
N PHE A 63 15.32 5.89 -4.34
CA PHE A 63 16.66 5.91 -3.77
C PHE A 63 16.68 5.36 -2.35
N LEU A 64 15.77 5.81 -1.48
CA LEU A 64 15.64 5.28 -0.12
C LEU A 64 15.30 3.78 -0.11
N SER A 65 14.47 3.34 -1.06
CA SER A 65 14.13 1.93 -1.24
C SER A 65 15.36 1.08 -1.58
N ALA A 66 16.24 1.61 -2.45
CA ALA A 66 17.49 0.97 -2.81
C ALA A 66 18.51 0.98 -1.66
N VAL A 67 18.65 2.11 -0.95
CA VAL A 67 19.55 2.28 0.21
C VAL A 67 19.22 1.29 1.32
N ARG A 68 17.94 1.18 1.68
CA ARG A 68 17.49 0.35 2.81
C ARG A 68 17.93 -1.09 2.69
N ARG A 69 18.02 -1.67 1.49
CA ARG A 69 18.46 -3.07 1.27
C ARG A 69 19.89 -3.34 1.72
N ARG A 70 20.68 -2.29 1.96
CA ARG A 70 22.08 -2.36 2.36
C ARG A 70 22.30 -2.07 3.84
N LEU A 71 21.23 -1.82 4.59
CA LEU A 71 21.27 -1.44 5.99
C LEU A 71 20.74 -2.56 6.89
N PRO A 72 21.23 -2.64 8.15
CA PRO A 72 20.68 -3.55 9.14
C PRO A 72 19.18 -3.26 9.37
N ALA A 73 18.47 -4.25 9.92
CA ALA A 73 17.05 -4.15 10.24
C ALA A 73 16.72 -3.04 11.26
N ASP A 74 15.43 -2.75 11.42
CA ASP A 74 14.87 -1.91 12.49
C ASP A 74 15.32 -0.45 12.51
N GLN A 75 15.33 0.19 11.33
CA GLN A 75 15.59 1.63 11.21
C GLN A 75 14.28 2.42 11.26
N ILE A 76 14.34 3.61 11.85
CA ILE A 76 13.29 4.63 11.80
C ILE A 76 13.76 5.75 10.89
N LEU A 77 12.93 6.11 9.90
CA LEU A 77 13.13 7.25 9.02
C LEU A 77 12.14 8.35 9.39
N ASP A 78 12.63 9.51 9.81
CA ASP A 78 11.78 10.64 10.19
C ASP A 78 11.71 11.65 9.05
N LEU A 79 10.54 11.74 8.40
CA LEU A 79 10.30 12.62 7.26
C LEU A 79 9.90 14.05 7.65
N SER A 80 9.87 14.39 8.94
CA SER A 80 9.57 15.77 9.38
C SER A 80 10.47 16.84 8.74
N VAL A 81 11.68 16.47 8.32
CA VAL A 81 12.62 17.36 7.60
C VAL A 81 12.19 17.72 6.17
N LEU A 82 11.18 17.04 5.63
CA LEU A 82 10.64 17.29 4.29
C LEU A 82 9.40 18.19 4.28
N ASP A 83 8.97 18.68 5.45
CA ASP A 83 7.75 19.48 5.60
C ASP A 83 6.53 18.76 4.97
N GLU A 84 5.84 19.40 4.04
CA GLU A 84 4.66 18.87 3.33
C GLU A 84 5.01 17.98 2.11
N VAL A 85 6.30 17.76 1.82
CA VAL A 85 6.71 17.00 0.64
C VAL A 85 6.59 15.50 0.90
N LEU A 86 5.68 14.86 0.17
CA LEU A 86 5.48 13.42 0.19
C LEU A 86 6.49 12.72 -0.72
N LEU A 87 7.09 11.63 -0.23
CA LEU A 87 7.96 10.79 -1.05
C LEU A 87 7.15 9.64 -1.67
N ASP A 88 7.12 9.58 -2.99
CA ASP A 88 6.55 8.46 -3.72
C ASP A 88 7.52 7.27 -3.75
N CYS A 89 6.99 6.07 -3.92
CA CYS A 89 7.77 4.86 -4.19
C CYS A 89 8.69 4.39 -3.05
N VAL A 90 8.44 4.79 -1.80
CA VAL A 90 9.15 4.23 -0.63
C VAL A 90 8.71 2.77 -0.41
N GLY A 91 9.66 1.86 -0.28
CA GLY A 91 9.42 0.41 -0.13
C GLY A 91 9.22 -0.34 -1.44
N VAL A 92 9.40 0.31 -2.58
CA VAL A 92 9.20 -0.32 -3.89
C VAL A 92 10.23 -1.42 -4.14
N PHE A 93 9.76 -2.58 -4.61
CA PHE A 93 10.57 -3.80 -4.80
C PHE A 93 11.31 -4.27 -3.53
N GLY A 94 10.78 -3.94 -2.34
CA GLY A 94 11.36 -4.31 -1.05
C GLY A 94 11.51 -5.83 -0.89
N ARG A 95 12.73 -6.29 -0.59
CA ARG A 95 13.06 -7.66 -0.18
C ARG A 95 13.76 -7.60 1.18
N ASN A 96 13.21 -8.26 2.18
CA ASN A 96 13.59 -8.15 3.60
C ASN A 96 13.67 -6.67 4.01
N PHE A 97 12.64 -5.92 3.61
CA PHE A 97 12.56 -4.48 3.77
C PHE A 97 11.83 -4.14 5.08
N ASP A 98 12.58 -4.00 6.17
CA ASP A 98 12.03 -3.64 7.48
C ASP A 98 12.28 -2.17 7.81
N LEU A 99 11.28 -1.31 7.66
CA LEU A 99 11.43 0.13 7.85
C LEU A 99 10.21 0.70 8.55
N THR A 100 10.45 1.55 9.56
CA THR A 100 9.41 2.42 10.10
C THR A 100 9.63 3.83 9.59
N VAL A 101 8.59 4.45 9.05
CA VAL A 101 8.60 5.84 8.57
C VAL A 101 7.71 6.67 9.48
N LYS A 102 8.23 7.78 10.00
CA LYS A 102 7.45 8.81 10.70
C LYS A 102 7.06 9.91 9.72
N GLY A 103 5.76 10.19 9.63
CA GLY A 103 5.21 11.12 8.66
C GLY A 103 4.48 10.41 7.52
N ASN A 104 4.01 11.22 6.57
CA ASN A 104 3.20 10.77 5.45
C ASN A 104 4.06 10.34 4.25
N LEU A 105 3.57 9.38 3.48
CA LEU A 105 4.17 8.93 2.24
C LEU A 105 3.27 9.19 1.04
N GLY A 106 3.89 9.30 -0.13
CA GLY A 106 3.21 9.55 -1.38
C GLY A 106 2.66 8.28 -2.03
N ALA A 107 2.55 8.33 -3.35
CA ALA A 107 2.01 7.25 -4.16
C ALA A 107 2.98 6.05 -4.23
N PHE A 108 2.45 4.87 -4.54
CA PHE A 108 3.22 3.63 -4.75
C PHE A 108 4.02 3.13 -3.52
N THR A 109 3.69 3.58 -2.31
CA THR A 109 4.30 3.07 -1.07
C THR A 109 4.19 1.54 -1.01
N GLY A 110 5.31 0.84 -0.84
CA GLY A 110 5.37 -0.62 -0.77
C GLY A 110 4.96 -1.35 -2.07
N ALA A 111 4.91 -0.67 -3.22
CA ALA A 111 4.55 -1.34 -4.47
C ALA A 111 5.55 -2.45 -4.83
N PHE A 112 5.04 -3.58 -5.27
CA PHE A 112 5.84 -4.76 -5.65
C PHE A 112 6.74 -5.30 -4.52
N MET A 113 6.46 -4.97 -3.26
CA MET A 113 7.17 -5.53 -2.11
C MET A 113 7.02 -7.06 -2.06
N GLU A 114 8.10 -7.77 -1.78
CA GLU A 114 8.18 -9.23 -1.77
C GLU A 114 8.36 -9.81 -0.37
N SER A 115 9.08 -9.12 0.54
CA SER A 115 9.22 -9.52 1.94
C SER A 115 9.69 -8.37 2.85
N GLY A 116 9.54 -8.55 4.16
CA GLY A 116 9.84 -7.55 5.20
C GLY A 116 8.60 -6.80 5.69
N THR A 117 8.80 -5.77 6.52
CA THR A 117 7.76 -4.95 7.13
C THR A 117 7.97 -3.46 6.90
N LEU A 118 7.07 -2.78 6.20
CA LEU A 118 7.03 -1.32 6.11
C LEU A 118 5.92 -0.77 7.01
N ILE A 119 6.28 -0.03 8.06
CA ILE A 119 5.35 0.66 8.95
C ILE A 119 5.37 2.16 8.58
N VAL A 120 4.20 2.73 8.33
CA VAL A 120 4.00 4.15 8.07
C VAL A 120 3.23 4.75 9.25
N GLU A 121 3.90 5.55 10.08
CA GLU A 121 3.29 6.30 11.19
C GLU A 121 2.63 7.59 10.69
N GLY A 122 1.79 7.44 9.66
CA GLY A 122 1.12 8.52 8.94
C GLY A 122 0.26 7.96 7.82
N ASP A 123 -0.11 8.83 6.88
CA ASP A 123 -0.93 8.51 5.73
C ASP A 123 -0.08 8.01 4.54
N THR A 124 -0.69 7.30 3.60
CA THR A 124 -0.07 6.95 2.30
C THR A 124 -0.95 7.35 1.13
N GLY A 125 -0.31 7.77 0.04
CA GLY A 125 -0.99 8.14 -1.20
C GLY A 125 -1.46 6.96 -2.04
N ASP A 126 -1.92 7.28 -3.25
CA ASP A 126 -2.47 6.34 -4.23
C ASP A 126 -1.57 5.14 -4.52
N LEU A 127 -2.18 3.99 -4.85
CA LEU A 127 -1.49 2.79 -5.33
C LEU A 127 -0.53 2.16 -4.31
N ALA A 128 -0.65 2.47 -3.03
CA ALA A 128 0.09 1.79 -1.98
C ALA A 128 -0.12 0.26 -2.06
N GLY A 129 0.95 -0.52 -1.96
CA GLY A 129 0.92 -1.98 -2.07
C GLY A 129 0.54 -2.53 -3.44
N THR A 130 0.51 -1.70 -4.50
CA THR A 130 0.19 -2.20 -5.85
C THR A 130 1.19 -3.29 -6.28
N GLY A 131 0.69 -4.42 -6.76
CA GLY A 131 1.50 -5.56 -7.18
C GLY A 131 2.31 -6.22 -6.06
N MET A 132 2.00 -5.96 -4.78
CA MET A 132 2.66 -6.58 -3.64
C MET A 132 2.52 -8.12 -3.70
N LYS A 133 3.64 -8.82 -3.45
CA LYS A 133 3.75 -10.28 -3.55
C LYS A 133 3.94 -10.94 -2.19
N GLY A 134 4.45 -10.21 -1.20
CA GLY A 134 4.69 -10.69 0.15
C GLY A 134 5.17 -9.59 1.09
N GLY A 135 5.39 -9.92 2.36
CA GLY A 135 5.70 -8.96 3.42
C GLY A 135 4.46 -8.30 4.03
N THR A 136 4.69 -7.24 4.81
CA THR A 136 3.66 -6.50 5.52
C THR A 136 3.80 -5.00 5.29
N LEU A 137 2.70 -4.34 4.91
CA LEU A 137 2.58 -2.88 4.88
C LEU A 137 1.56 -2.45 5.95
N HIS A 138 2.02 -1.76 6.99
CA HIS A 138 1.16 -1.26 8.08
C HIS A 138 1.09 0.26 8.04
N VAL A 139 -0.05 0.81 7.68
CA VAL A 139 -0.33 2.24 7.62
C VAL A 139 -1.16 2.63 8.85
N LYS A 140 -0.59 3.44 9.74
CA LYS A 140 -1.29 3.94 10.94
C LYS A 140 -2.29 5.06 10.63
N GLY A 141 -2.17 5.70 9.47
CA GLY A 141 -3.07 6.71 8.95
C GLY A 141 -4.11 6.15 7.97
N LEU A 142 -4.49 6.99 7.00
CA LEU A 142 -5.33 6.61 5.86
C LEU A 142 -4.50 6.15 4.66
N ALA A 143 -5.15 5.44 3.75
CA ALA A 143 -4.63 5.16 2.42
C ALA A 143 -5.55 5.77 1.36
N GLU A 144 -4.98 6.32 0.30
CA GLU A 144 -5.78 6.82 -0.83
C GLU A 144 -6.21 5.65 -1.76
N ASN A 145 -6.35 5.90 -3.06
CA ASN A 145 -7.04 5.02 -3.97
C ASN A 145 -6.17 3.85 -4.43
N ASN A 146 -6.81 2.77 -4.89
CA ASN A 146 -6.16 1.60 -5.46
C ASN A 146 -5.15 0.90 -4.52
N LEU A 147 -5.37 0.99 -3.21
CA LEU A 147 -4.61 0.24 -2.21
C LEU A 147 -4.59 -1.27 -2.56
N GLY A 148 -3.42 -1.88 -2.66
CA GLY A 148 -3.28 -3.31 -2.96
C GLY A 148 -3.78 -3.72 -4.35
N ARG A 149 -3.82 -2.79 -5.32
CA ARG A 149 -4.17 -3.12 -6.71
C ARG A 149 -3.26 -4.23 -7.24
N ALA A 150 -3.83 -5.24 -7.89
CA ALA A 150 -3.09 -6.38 -8.44
C ALA A 150 -2.18 -7.11 -7.43
N MET A 151 -2.47 -7.00 -6.12
CA MET A 151 -1.75 -7.73 -5.08
C MET A 151 -1.93 -9.24 -5.26
N THR A 152 -0.83 -9.98 -5.09
CA THR A 152 -0.78 -11.44 -5.25
C THR A 152 -0.45 -12.17 -3.94
N GLY A 153 0.10 -11.46 -2.95
CA GLY A 153 0.43 -12.00 -1.63
C GLY A 153 0.91 -10.91 -0.67
N GLY A 154 1.10 -11.27 0.60
CA GLY A 154 1.44 -10.34 1.69
C GLY A 154 0.21 -9.87 2.47
N GLU A 155 0.44 -8.93 3.38
CA GLU A 155 -0.60 -8.31 4.20
C GLU A 155 -0.49 -6.78 4.20
N ILE A 156 -1.62 -6.10 4.01
CA ILE A 156 -1.75 -4.66 4.17
C ILE A 156 -2.72 -4.38 5.32
N LEU A 157 -2.30 -3.59 6.29
CA LEU A 157 -3.13 -3.13 7.41
C LEU A 157 -3.21 -1.60 7.39
N VAL A 158 -4.43 -1.06 7.34
CA VAL A 158 -4.72 0.38 7.42
C VAL A 158 -5.55 0.64 8.67
N GLU A 159 -5.04 1.46 9.58
CA GLU A 159 -5.69 1.75 10.87
C GLU A 159 -6.86 2.75 10.74
N ARG A 160 -6.89 3.56 9.67
CA ARG A 160 -7.99 4.50 9.37
C ARG A 160 -8.73 4.08 8.10
N ASN A 161 -9.10 5.06 7.26
CA ASN A 161 -9.86 4.84 6.04
C ASN A 161 -8.95 4.46 4.88
N ALA A 162 -9.49 3.71 3.94
CA ALA A 162 -8.92 3.53 2.61
C ALA A 162 -9.93 4.08 1.58
N TYR A 163 -9.48 4.77 0.53
CA TYR A 163 -10.39 5.38 -0.44
C TYR A 163 -10.82 4.36 -1.51
N ASP A 164 -10.91 4.77 -2.76
CA ASP A 164 -11.61 4.00 -3.77
C ASP A 164 -10.76 2.83 -4.29
N LEU A 165 -11.41 1.81 -4.83
CA LEU A 165 -10.78 0.73 -5.59
C LEU A 165 -9.76 -0.10 -4.78
N ILE A 166 -9.94 -0.23 -3.47
CA ILE A 166 -9.08 -1.11 -2.66
C ILE A 166 -9.12 -2.54 -3.20
N GLY A 167 -7.98 -3.21 -3.31
CA GLY A 167 -7.88 -4.56 -3.86
C GLY A 167 -8.33 -4.69 -5.32
N ASN A 168 -8.27 -3.62 -6.11
CA ASN A 168 -8.59 -3.67 -7.54
C ASN A 168 -7.77 -4.75 -8.24
N SER A 169 -8.44 -5.72 -8.85
CA SER A 169 -7.81 -6.86 -9.55
C SER A 169 -6.86 -7.67 -8.66
N MET A 170 -7.10 -7.68 -7.33
CA MET A 170 -6.36 -8.49 -6.36
C MET A 170 -6.55 -9.98 -6.65
N VAL A 171 -5.44 -10.72 -6.64
CA VAL A 171 -5.38 -12.16 -6.92
C VAL A 171 -5.12 -12.95 -5.63
N GLY A 172 -4.44 -12.37 -4.66
CA GLY A 172 -4.09 -13.02 -3.40
C GLY A 172 -3.55 -12.03 -2.36
N GLY A 173 -3.30 -12.52 -1.14
CA GLY A 173 -2.91 -11.70 0.01
C GLY A 173 -4.10 -11.28 0.86
N ARG A 174 -3.84 -10.37 1.81
CA ARG A 174 -4.84 -9.87 2.74
C ARG A 174 -4.76 -8.35 2.90
N ILE A 175 -5.90 -7.67 2.83
CA ILE A 175 -6.04 -6.24 3.12
C ILE A 175 -7.00 -6.08 4.29
N VAL A 176 -6.60 -5.35 5.33
CA VAL A 176 -7.44 -5.00 6.48
C VAL A 176 -7.56 -3.49 6.59
N VAL A 177 -8.78 -3.00 6.55
CA VAL A 177 -9.10 -1.58 6.75
C VAL A 177 -9.90 -1.47 8.03
N ARG A 178 -9.32 -0.82 9.05
CA ARG A 178 -10.00 -0.62 10.32
C ARG A 178 -11.02 0.51 10.28
N GLY A 179 -11.05 1.37 9.27
CA GLY A 179 -12.08 2.37 9.07
C GLY A 179 -13.05 2.00 7.95
N ASN A 180 -13.27 2.97 7.07
CA ASN A 180 -14.13 2.87 5.90
C ASN A 180 -13.32 2.58 4.62
N ALA A 181 -13.96 1.94 3.64
CA ALA A 181 -13.50 1.79 2.26
C ALA A 181 -14.40 2.60 1.31
N GLY A 182 -13.79 3.20 0.29
CA GLY A 182 -14.48 3.96 -0.75
C GLY A 182 -15.25 3.10 -1.75
N TYR A 183 -15.46 3.65 -2.96
CA TYR A 183 -16.19 3.01 -4.05
C TYR A 183 -15.47 1.77 -4.56
N SER A 184 -16.24 0.77 -4.98
CA SER A 184 -15.76 -0.42 -5.71
C SER A 184 -14.60 -1.17 -5.03
N ALA A 185 -14.67 -1.33 -3.71
CA ALA A 185 -13.76 -2.20 -2.97
C ALA A 185 -13.80 -3.63 -3.54
N GLY A 186 -12.64 -4.18 -3.92
CA GLY A 186 -12.52 -5.47 -4.59
C GLY A 186 -13.00 -5.48 -6.04
N TYR A 187 -12.93 -4.34 -6.75
CA TYR A 187 -13.23 -4.25 -8.18
C TYR A 187 -12.42 -5.29 -8.96
N ARG A 188 -13.09 -6.18 -9.71
CA ARG A 188 -12.45 -7.28 -10.46
C ARG A 188 -11.55 -8.20 -9.62
N MET A 189 -11.82 -8.32 -8.32
CA MET A 189 -11.06 -9.20 -7.43
C MET A 189 -11.20 -10.67 -7.87
N MET A 190 -10.06 -11.36 -8.00
CA MET A 190 -9.95 -12.76 -8.43
C MET A 190 -9.63 -13.69 -7.26
N GLY A 191 -9.03 -13.17 -6.19
CA GLY A 191 -8.67 -13.94 -5.00
C GLY A 191 -8.12 -13.07 -3.87
N GLY A 192 -7.83 -13.68 -2.72
CA GLY A 192 -7.38 -12.99 -1.51
C GLY A 192 -8.53 -12.64 -0.55
N ILE A 193 -8.20 -11.84 0.47
CA ILE A 193 -9.13 -11.45 1.53
C ILE A 193 -9.08 -9.92 1.73
N ILE A 194 -10.24 -9.28 1.75
CA ILE A 194 -10.39 -7.86 2.13
C ILE A 194 -11.33 -7.80 3.34
N ASP A 195 -10.85 -7.30 4.47
CA ASP A 195 -11.63 -7.09 5.70
C ASP A 195 -11.82 -5.59 5.95
N ILE A 196 -13.06 -5.11 5.87
CA ILE A 196 -13.44 -3.71 6.11
C ILE A 196 -14.26 -3.65 7.39
N ARG A 197 -13.78 -2.91 8.40
CA ARG A 197 -14.42 -2.91 9.73
C ARG A 197 -15.76 -2.18 9.74
N ASP A 198 -15.82 -0.99 9.15
CA ASP A 198 -16.93 -0.05 9.35
C ASP A 198 -17.81 0.04 8.11
N LEU A 199 -17.50 0.88 7.12
CA LEU A 199 -18.33 1.06 5.92
C LEU A 199 -17.57 0.64 4.66
N ALA A 200 -18.21 -0.09 3.77
CA ALA A 200 -17.83 -0.15 2.36
C ALA A 200 -18.84 0.65 1.55
N TRP A 201 -18.37 1.59 0.72
CA TRP A 201 -19.26 2.39 -0.10
C TRP A 201 -19.88 1.59 -1.26
N ASP A 202 -20.49 2.28 -2.21
CA ASP A 202 -21.18 1.66 -3.34
C ASP A 202 -20.24 0.73 -4.14
N GLN A 203 -20.83 -0.32 -4.72
CA GLN A 203 -20.19 -1.23 -5.68
C GLN A 203 -19.06 -2.10 -5.11
N ALA A 204 -18.95 -2.28 -3.79
CA ALA A 204 -18.03 -3.28 -3.24
C ALA A 204 -18.32 -4.69 -3.83
N GLY A 205 -17.29 -5.36 -4.31
CA GLY A 205 -17.38 -6.64 -5.03
C GLY A 205 -17.81 -6.52 -6.50
N GLU A 206 -17.75 -5.33 -7.11
CA GLU A 206 -18.08 -5.15 -8.52
C GLU A 206 -17.15 -5.97 -9.44
N GLU A 207 -17.75 -6.70 -10.38
CA GLU A 207 -17.07 -7.64 -11.29
C GLU A 207 -16.19 -8.68 -10.57
N MET A 208 -16.46 -8.96 -9.29
CA MET A 208 -15.69 -9.92 -8.50
C MET A 208 -15.87 -11.35 -9.03
N VAL A 209 -14.76 -12.06 -9.20
CA VAL A 209 -14.72 -13.45 -9.72
C VAL A 209 -14.31 -14.44 -8.62
N GLY A 210 -13.56 -13.99 -7.61
CA GLY A 210 -13.10 -14.84 -6.52
C GLY A 210 -12.54 -14.07 -5.34
N GLY A 211 -12.18 -14.80 -4.28
CA GLY A 211 -11.73 -14.21 -3.01
C GLY A 211 -12.88 -13.96 -2.02
N ARG A 212 -12.59 -13.21 -0.97
CA ARG A 212 -13.55 -12.89 0.09
C ARG A 212 -13.46 -11.42 0.49
N ILE A 213 -14.60 -10.74 0.52
CA ILE A 213 -14.73 -9.39 1.08
C ILE A 213 -15.65 -9.46 2.29
N GLN A 214 -15.15 -9.07 3.46
CA GLN A 214 -15.94 -8.99 4.69
C GLN A 214 -16.19 -7.53 5.08
N ILE A 215 -17.45 -7.20 5.37
CA ILE A 215 -17.85 -5.85 5.77
C ILE A 215 -18.54 -5.91 7.14
N GLY A 216 -17.90 -5.28 8.13
CA GLY A 216 -18.28 -5.33 9.54
C GLY A 216 -19.38 -4.34 9.96
N GLY A 217 -19.68 -3.33 9.15
CA GLY A 217 -20.70 -2.32 9.44
C GLY A 217 -21.60 -2.05 8.24
N HIS A 218 -21.64 -0.81 7.75
CA HIS A 218 -22.59 -0.38 6.72
C HIS A 218 -22.14 -0.80 5.31
N ILE A 219 -23.11 -0.97 4.42
CA ILE A 219 -22.89 -1.25 3.01
C ILE A 219 -23.51 -0.16 2.12
N GLY A 220 -22.80 0.18 1.05
CA GLY A 220 -23.31 0.98 -0.06
C GLY A 220 -24.33 0.23 -0.93
N ARG A 221 -24.70 0.86 -2.04
CA ARG A 221 -25.58 0.33 -3.09
C ARG A 221 -24.80 -0.54 -4.06
N GLU A 222 -25.52 -1.33 -4.84
CA GLU A 222 -24.97 -2.15 -5.92
C GLU A 222 -23.87 -3.12 -5.47
N LEU A 223 -23.98 -3.61 -4.24
CA LEU A 223 -23.02 -4.56 -3.67
C LEU A 223 -22.97 -5.83 -4.54
N GLY A 224 -21.79 -6.19 -5.02
CA GLY A 224 -21.57 -7.33 -5.92
C GLY A 224 -22.12 -7.12 -7.33
N LEU A 225 -22.19 -5.88 -7.83
CA LEU A 225 -22.60 -5.62 -9.22
C LEU A 225 -21.79 -6.46 -10.21
N ALA A 226 -22.45 -7.25 -11.05
CA ALA A 226 -21.79 -8.16 -11.99
C ALA A 226 -20.79 -9.16 -11.35
N MET A 227 -20.96 -9.47 -10.05
CA MET A 227 -20.17 -10.49 -9.37
C MET A 227 -20.43 -11.88 -10.00
N ALA A 228 -19.38 -12.54 -10.46
CA ALA A 228 -19.42 -13.88 -11.04
C ALA A 228 -19.05 -14.98 -10.02
N GLY A 229 -18.26 -14.66 -8.99
CA GLY A 229 -17.79 -15.63 -8.00
C GLY A 229 -17.15 -14.97 -6.77
N GLY A 230 -16.73 -15.79 -5.80
CA GLY A 230 -16.19 -15.33 -4.51
C GLY A 230 -17.24 -15.27 -3.40
N GLU A 231 -16.86 -14.66 -2.27
CA GLU A 231 -17.71 -14.51 -1.08
C GLU A 231 -17.79 -13.06 -0.61
N LEU A 232 -19.01 -12.57 -0.43
CA LEU A 232 -19.31 -11.34 0.29
C LEU A 232 -19.87 -11.69 1.66
N ALA A 233 -19.13 -11.38 2.72
CA ALA A 233 -19.52 -11.67 4.10
C ALA A 233 -19.97 -10.38 4.80
N LEU A 234 -21.23 -10.31 5.20
CA LEU A 234 -21.85 -9.13 5.76
C LEU A 234 -22.28 -9.35 7.21
N ASN A 235 -22.16 -8.29 8.01
CA ASN A 235 -22.75 -8.26 9.34
C ASN A 235 -24.29 -8.49 9.28
N GLU A 236 -24.84 -9.23 10.23
CA GLU A 236 -26.29 -9.50 10.42
C GLU A 236 -27.19 -8.26 10.33
N LYS A 237 -26.67 -7.07 10.65
CA LYS A 237 -27.40 -5.81 10.47
C LYS A 237 -27.76 -5.47 9.02
N ASN A 238 -27.11 -6.10 8.04
CA ASN A 238 -27.38 -5.95 6.62
C ASN A 238 -28.17 -7.12 6.03
N GLU A 239 -28.66 -8.04 6.87
CA GLU A 239 -29.52 -9.13 6.42
C GLU A 239 -30.78 -8.57 5.72
N GLY A 240 -31.09 -9.08 4.53
CA GLY A 240 -32.23 -8.62 3.73
C GLY A 240 -32.08 -7.25 3.05
N ALA A 241 -30.89 -6.63 3.08
CA ALA A 241 -30.67 -5.36 2.40
C ALA A 241 -30.88 -5.47 0.87
N GLN A 242 -31.79 -4.68 0.31
CA GLN A 242 -32.05 -4.61 -1.15
C GLN A 242 -30.92 -3.93 -1.96
N ARG A 243 -29.78 -3.68 -1.33
CA ARG A 243 -28.62 -3.00 -1.92
C ARG A 243 -27.73 -3.96 -2.71
N THR A 244 -27.95 -5.27 -2.59
CA THR A 244 -27.16 -6.32 -3.23
C THR A 244 -27.60 -6.58 -4.66
N LYS A 245 -26.63 -6.62 -5.58
CA LYS A 245 -26.78 -6.95 -7.00
C LYS A 245 -25.96 -8.19 -7.42
N ALA A 246 -25.33 -8.87 -6.46
CA ALA A 246 -24.61 -10.13 -6.68
C ALA A 246 -25.51 -11.17 -7.36
N SER A 247 -25.11 -11.62 -8.54
CA SER A 247 -25.77 -12.67 -9.31
C SER A 247 -24.99 -13.99 -9.33
N GLY A 248 -23.70 -13.96 -8.99
CA GLY A 248 -22.83 -15.12 -8.79
C GLY A 248 -22.14 -15.11 -7.42
N GLY A 249 -21.40 -16.19 -7.12
CA GLY A 249 -20.70 -16.35 -5.84
C GLY A 249 -21.61 -16.62 -4.63
N LYS A 250 -21.14 -16.25 -3.45
CA LYS A 250 -21.82 -16.47 -2.16
C LYS A 250 -21.99 -15.17 -1.39
N LEU A 251 -23.19 -14.98 -0.86
CA LEU A 251 -23.46 -13.98 0.17
C LEU A 251 -23.59 -14.69 1.51
N VAL A 252 -22.79 -14.30 2.50
CA VAL A 252 -22.77 -14.89 3.83
C VAL A 252 -23.12 -13.82 4.85
N ILE A 253 -24.06 -14.15 5.75
CA ILE A 253 -24.36 -13.31 6.91
C ILE A 253 -23.63 -13.87 8.13
N PHE A 254 -22.92 -13.00 8.86
CA PHE A 254 -22.25 -13.37 10.10
C PHE A 254 -22.74 -12.55 11.29
N LYS A 255 -22.81 -13.20 12.44
CA LYS A 255 -23.11 -12.54 13.72
C LYS A 255 -21.84 -11.99 14.32
N LYS A 256 -21.86 -10.73 14.74
CA LYS A 256 -20.72 -10.16 15.47
C LYS A 256 -20.66 -10.89 16.82
N GLY A 257 -19.52 -11.53 17.14
CA GLY A 257 -19.33 -12.10 18.47
C GLY A 257 -19.65 -11.04 19.53
N LYS A 258 -20.49 -11.40 20.52
CA LYS A 258 -20.77 -10.50 21.64
C LYS A 258 -19.44 -10.06 22.22
N LYS A 259 -19.18 -8.75 22.30
CA LYS A 259 -18.12 -8.24 23.17
C LYS A 259 -18.45 -8.78 24.56
N THR A 260 -17.65 -9.71 25.07
CA THR A 260 -17.64 -10.00 26.50
C THR A 260 -17.32 -8.68 27.19
N ALA A 261 -18.24 -8.26 28.06
CA ALA A 261 -18.14 -7.04 28.85
C ALA A 261 -16.87 -6.99 29.67
#